data_AF-A0A142BHC6-F1
#
_entry.id   AF-A0A142BHC6-F1
#
_cell.length_a   1.000
_cell.length_b   1.000
_cell.length_c   1.000
_cell.angle_alpha   90.00
_cell.angle_beta   90.00
_cell.angle_gamma   90.00
#
_symmetry.space_group_name_H-M   'P 1'
#
loop_
_entity.id
_entity.type
_entity.pdbx_description
1 polymer ?
#
loop_
_entity_poly.entity_id
_entity_poly.type
_entity_poly.pdbx_seq_one_letter_code
_entity_poly.pdbx_strand_id
1 'polypeptide(L)' 'MLSDIRIPRCPECHADKMFHRCVSHVQERAGFKKNGWYCEHCNAGPYQLGTMTEAKAAKTAKALLKKASGGTQV' A
#
# COMPACT_ATOMS: atom_id res chain seq x y z
N MET A 1 9.33 15.41 11.27
CA MET A 1 8.58 14.78 12.38
C MET A 1 7.80 13.61 11.79
N LEU A 2 8.21 12.38 12.09
CA LEU A 2 7.62 11.14 11.55
C LEU A 2 6.60 10.57 12.55
N SER A 3 5.80 11.44 13.17
CA SER A 3 5.30 11.22 14.53
C SER A 3 3.87 10.72 14.67
N ASP A 4 3.13 10.39 13.62
CA ASP A 4 1.73 9.94 13.79
C ASP A 4 1.23 9.03 12.65
N ILE A 5 2.03 8.06 12.20
CA ILE A 5 1.44 6.91 11.48
C ILE A 5 0.78 6.04 12.55
N ARG A 6 -0.41 6.45 13.01
CA ARG A 6 -1.27 5.57 13.80
C ARG A 6 -1.68 4.41 12.90
N ILE A 7 -0.96 3.30 13.01
CA ILE A 7 -1.36 2.05 12.37
C ILE A 7 -2.73 1.70 12.98
N PRO A 8 -3.79 1.63 12.16
CA PRO A 8 -5.12 1.35 12.67
C PRO A 8 -5.17 -0.05 13.27
N ARG A 9 -6.06 -0.22 14.25
CA ARG A 9 -6.37 -1.52 14.83
C ARG A 9 -7.05 -2.41 13.79
N CYS A 10 -6.85 -3.72 13.94
CA CYS A 10 -7.56 -4.70 13.13
C CYS A 10 -9.08 -4.53 13.28
N PRO A 11 -9.85 -4.44 12.18
CA PRO A 11 -11.32 -4.36 12.25
C PRO A 11 -11.98 -5.61 12.86
N GLU A 12 -11.34 -6.77 12.79
CA GLU A 12 -11.91 -8.06 13.26
C GLU A 12 -11.57 -8.34 14.73
N CYS A 13 -10.29 -8.26 15.08
CA CYS A 13 -9.80 -8.66 16.41
C CYS A 13 -9.31 -7.49 17.27
N HIS A 14 -9.39 -6.27 16.75
CA HIS A 14 -8.95 -5.02 17.40
C HIS A 14 -7.48 -4.97 17.84
N ALA A 15 -6.65 -5.92 17.39
CA ALA A 15 -5.22 -5.90 17.68
C ALA A 15 -4.55 -4.66 17.10
N ASP A 16 -3.63 -4.08 17.86
CA ASP A 16 -2.86 -2.88 17.50
C ASP A 16 -1.77 -3.14 16.43
N LYS A 17 -1.50 -4.41 16.13
CA LYS A 17 -0.45 -4.83 15.19
C LYS A 17 -1.05 -5.23 13.86
N MET A 18 -0.97 -4.29 12.91
CA MET A 18 -1.19 -4.53 11.49
C MET A 18 0.07 -4.24 10.70
N PHE A 19 0.30 -4.98 9.63
CA PHE A 19 1.40 -4.76 8.70
C PHE A 19 0.85 -4.57 7.28
N HIS A 20 1.49 -3.70 6.50
CA HIS A 20 1.16 -3.54 5.09
C HIS A 20 1.95 -4.56 4.25
N ARG A 21 1.27 -5.24 3.34
CA ARG A 21 1.88 -6.19 2.39
C ARG A 21 1.66 -5.68 0.97
N CYS A 22 2.74 -5.43 0.24
CA CYS A 22 2.74 -5.14 -1.19
C CYS A 22 3.16 -6.39 -1.95
N VAL A 23 2.20 -7.10 -2.56
CA VAL A 23 2.43 -8.34 -3.32
C VAL A 23 2.81 -8.04 -4.77
N SER A 24 2.18 -7.04 -5.39
CA SER A 24 2.50 -6.60 -6.76
C SER A 24 2.33 -5.10 -6.88
N HIS A 25 3.29 -4.42 -7.50
CA HIS A 25 3.17 -3.00 -7.83
C HIS A 25 2.39 -2.75 -9.13
N VAL A 26 2.11 -3.80 -9.91
CA VAL A 26 1.43 -3.72 -11.22
C VAL A 26 -0.07 -3.97 -11.03
N GLN A 27 -0.90 -2.95 -11.30
CA GLN A 27 -2.36 -2.99 -11.12
C GLN A 27 -3.06 -4.13 -11.86
N GLU A 28 -2.56 -4.51 -13.04
CA GLU A 28 -3.15 -5.52 -13.91
C GLU A 28 -2.87 -6.95 -13.42
N ARG A 29 -1.92 -7.15 -12.51
CA ARG A 29 -1.60 -8.47 -11.97
C ARG A 29 -2.61 -8.87 -10.90
N ALA A 30 -3.01 -10.15 -10.88
CA ALA A 30 -3.89 -10.70 -9.86
C ALA A 30 -3.37 -10.47 -8.42
N GLY A 31 -2.04 -10.43 -8.25
CA GLY A 31 -1.39 -10.13 -6.97
C GLY A 31 -1.70 -8.73 -6.41
N PHE A 32 -2.02 -7.75 -7.26
CA PHE A 32 -2.31 -6.38 -6.83
C PHE A 32 -3.54 -6.29 -5.93
N LYS A 33 -4.54 -7.14 -6.16
CA LYS A 33 -5.75 -7.24 -5.32
C LYS A 33 -5.44 -7.73 -3.90
N LYS A 34 -4.26 -8.32 -3.69
CA LYS A 34 -3.77 -8.78 -2.39
C LYS A 34 -2.89 -7.74 -1.68
N ASN A 35 -2.72 -6.54 -2.26
CA ASN A 35 -2.01 -5.48 -1.58
C ASN A 35 -2.92 -4.83 -0.52
N GLY A 36 -2.35 -4.54 0.65
CA GLY A 36 -3.05 -3.82 1.71
C GLY A 36 -2.56 -4.19 3.09
N TRP A 37 -3.33 -3.79 4.10
CA TRP A 37 -3.03 -4.07 5.50
C TRP A 37 -3.59 -5.42 5.93
N TYR A 38 -2.77 -6.16 6.66
CA TYR A 38 -3.10 -7.45 7.25
C TYR A 38 -2.89 -7.38 8.76
N CYS A 39 -3.74 -8.06 9.51
CA CYS A 39 -3.54 -8.22 10.94
C CYS A 39 -2.47 -9.30 11.20
N GLU A 40 -1.53 -9.03 12.11
CA GLU A 40 -0.54 -10.04 12.52
C GLU A 40 -1.17 -11.19 13.31
N HIS A 41 -2.23 -10.91 14.09
CA HIS A 41 -2.84 -11.88 14.99
C HIS A 41 -3.86 -12.81 14.31
N CYS A 42 -4.85 -12.24 13.62
CA CYS A 42 -5.91 -13.03 12.97
C CYS A 42 -5.69 -13.23 11.46
N ASN A 43 -4.63 -12.63 10.89
CA ASN A 43 -4.31 -12.69 9.45
C ASN A 43 -5.42 -12.14 8.53
N ALA A 44 -6.39 -11.41 9.08
CA ALA A 44 -7.46 -10.78 8.31
C ALA A 44 -6.92 -9.65 7.43
N GLY A 45 -7.44 -9.54 6.22
CA GLY A 45 -7.04 -8.57 5.19
C GLY A 45 -7.27 -9.12 3.77
N PRO A 46 -6.95 -8.35 2.72
CA PRO A 46 -6.30 -7.04 2.75
C PRO A 46 -7.29 -5.90 3.04
N TYR A 47 -6.92 -5.01 3.96
CA TYR A 47 -7.66 -3.76 4.22
C TYR A 47 -6.97 -2.55 3.57
N GLN A 48 -7.77 -1.59 3.09
CA GLN A 48 -7.29 -0.29 2.63
C GLN A 48 -7.51 0.72 3.75
N LEU A 49 -6.49 0.92 4.58
CA LEU A 49 -6.59 1.77 5.75
C LEU A 49 -6.01 3.16 5.44
N GLY A 50 -6.86 4.19 5.49
CA GLY A 50 -6.51 5.57 5.15
C GLY A 50 -7.15 6.07 3.85
N THR A 51 -6.74 7.26 3.39
CA THR A 51 -7.31 7.93 2.19
C THR A 51 -6.56 7.61 0.89
N MET A 52 -5.36 7.02 1.02
CA MET A 52 -4.53 6.57 -0.09
C MET A 52 -4.78 5.10 -0.37
N THR A 53 -5.25 4.80 -1.58
CA THR A 53 -5.44 3.43 -2.04
C THR A 53 -4.19 2.93 -2.76
N GLU A 54 -4.00 1.62 -2.80
CA GLU A 54 -2.93 0.99 -3.60
C GLU A 54 -2.96 1.46 -5.06
N ALA A 55 -4.16 1.66 -5.62
CA ALA A 55 -4.31 2.16 -6.98
C ALA A 55 -3.77 3.58 -7.16
N LYS A 56 -4.00 4.48 -6.19
CA LYS A 56 -3.40 5.83 -6.19
C LYS A 56 -1.89 5.75 -6.05
N ALA A 57 -1.37 4.93 -5.14
CA ALA A 57 0.07 4.73 -4.96
C ALA A 57 0.75 4.24 -6.25
N ALA A 58 0.18 3.24 -6.92
CA ALA A 58 0.72 2.72 -8.18
C ALA A 58 0.66 3.74 -9.33
N LYS A 59 -0.40 4.56 -9.42
CA LYS A 59 -0.46 5.67 -10.40
C LYS A 59 0.65 6.69 -10.15
N THR A 60 0.86 7.07 -8.90
CA THR A 60 1.94 8.00 -8.51
C THR A 60 3.31 7.40 -8.85
N ALA A 61 3.57 6.14 -8.51
CA ALA A 61 4.82 5.46 -8.85
C ALA A 61 5.07 5.43 -10.37
N LYS A 62 4.05 5.11 -11.17
CA LYS A 62 4.14 5.14 -12.64
C LYS A 62 4.46 6.54 -13.18
N ALA A 63 3.85 7.58 -12.60
CA ALA A 63 4.14 8.96 -12.98
C ALA A 63 5.58 9.39 -12.64
N LEU A 64 6.10 8.98 -11.48
CA LEU A 64 7.48 9.23 -11.07
C LEU A 64 8.47 8.51 -11.98
N LEU A 65 8.22 7.24 -12.32
CA LEU A 65 9.06 6.49 -13.25
C LEU A 65 9.11 7.16 -14.63
N LYS A 66 7.97 7.60 -15.18
CA LYS A 66 7.92 8.34 -16.44
C LYS A 66 8.71 9.64 -16.38
N LYS A 67 8.66 10.38 -15.27
CA LYS A 67 9.44 11.60 -15.08
C LYS A 67 10.94 11.31 -14.97
N ALA A 68 11.33 10.25 -14.26
CA ALA A 68 12.73 9.83 -14.13
C ALA A 68 13.33 9.31 -15.44
N SER A 69 12.53 8.68 -16.30
CA SER A 69 12.95 8.19 -17.62
C SER A 69 12.85 9.23 -18.75
N GLY A 70 12.31 10.42 -18.48
CA GLY A 70 12.27 11.56 -19.40
C GLY A 70 13.44 12.54 -19.26
N GLY A 71 14.50 12.15 -18.54
CA GLY A 71 15.65 12.99 -18.22
C GLY A 71 16.96 12.53 -18.87
N THR A 72 16.96 12.26 -20.18
CA THR A 72 18.18 12.34 -21.01
C THR A 72 17.83 13.15 -22.26
N GLN A 73 17.95 14.47 -22.13
CA GLN A 73 18.35 15.31 -23.25
C GLN A 73 19.82 15.67 -23.02
N VAL A 74 20.71 14.89 -23.65
CA VAL A 74 21.97 15.32 -24.26
C VAL A 74 22.43 14.21 -25.20
#